data_AF-A0ABD1FDI2-F1
#
_entry.id   AF-A0ABD1FDI2-F1
#
_cell.length_a   1.000
_cell.length_b   1.000
_cell.length_c   1.000
_cell.angle_alpha   90.00
_cell.angle_beta   90.00
_cell.angle_gamma   90.00
#
_symmetry.space_group_name_H-M   'P 1'
#
loop_
_entity.id
_entity.type
_entity.pdbx_description
1 polymer ?
#
loop_
_entity_poly.entity_id
_entity_poly.type
_entity_poly.pdbx_seq_one_letter_code
_entity_poly.pdbx_strand_id
1 'polypeptide(L)'
;MYVRDCNDDPRFIQELVEKMRRNKKPPFSASRFISAVMVGYLWGQLILLAIPQNEIGGVNWNTYFHWFIPLAVALGVWVVGNIGREQGKPWLSIAVSYISYISRWYFYDEGVWLSIMMFSTAITFDTFSKEWRRTPKEKRSFWKRASTLTFCAILYIGLWSSYIYFNGKITDSNGDEIPVREALNHFFTSSWWTDFKQTLYDIYQYAQYHGWYEIWKQIIDFSDPQGEQNAYRVLEVSPTASQQEITAKWRALSRENHPDKCKDPTKQREAQEKFMEIQQAYEILSNIKNKRSRKNKKSV
;
A
#
# COMPACT_ATOMS: atom_id res chain seq x y z
N MET A 1 -11.08 -1.81 -24.77
CA MET A 1 -11.96 -3.00 -24.69
C MET A 1 -12.65 -3.10 -23.33
N TYR A 2 -11.90 -3.12 -22.21
CA TYR A 2 -12.49 -3.26 -20.85
C TYR A 2 -13.50 -2.16 -20.47
N VAL A 3 -13.20 -0.88 -20.76
CA VAL A 3 -14.13 0.23 -20.49
C VAL A 3 -15.46 0.08 -21.26
N ARG A 4 -15.43 -0.44 -22.49
CA ARG A 4 -16.64 -0.67 -23.30
C ARG A 4 -17.47 -1.83 -22.76
N ASP A 5 -16.82 -2.89 -22.26
CA ASP A 5 -17.49 -4.02 -21.57
C ASP A 5 -18.17 -3.55 -20.27
N CYS A 6 -17.52 -2.67 -19.51
CA CYS A 6 -18.11 -2.12 -18.27
C CYS A 6 -19.29 -1.16 -18.51
N ASN A 7 -19.33 -0.49 -19.66
CA ASN A 7 -20.40 0.43 -20.04
C ASN A 7 -21.54 -0.25 -20.83
N ASP A 8 -21.50 -1.58 -20.98
CA ASP A 8 -22.45 -2.38 -21.76
C ASP A 8 -22.72 -1.79 -23.16
N ASP A 9 -21.66 -1.35 -23.85
CA ASP A 9 -21.74 -0.78 -25.20
C ASP A 9 -22.43 -1.76 -26.18
N PRO A 10 -23.53 -1.38 -26.85
CA PRO A 10 -24.29 -2.27 -27.73
C PRO A 10 -23.43 -2.96 -28.80
N ARG A 11 -22.45 -2.25 -29.38
CA ARG A 11 -21.57 -2.83 -30.41
C ARG A 11 -20.69 -3.94 -29.83
N PHE A 12 -20.14 -3.71 -28.64
CA PHE A 12 -19.31 -4.69 -27.95
C PHE A 12 -20.11 -5.94 -27.56
N ILE A 13 -21.35 -5.77 -27.10
CA ILE A 13 -22.23 -6.88 -26.75
C ILE A 13 -22.58 -7.72 -27.99
N GLN A 14 -22.84 -7.09 -29.14
CA GLN A 14 -23.07 -7.80 -30.40
C GLN A 14 -21.86 -8.65 -30.81
N GLU A 15 -20.65 -8.07 -30.81
CA GLU A 15 -19.40 -8.80 -31.08
C GLU A 15 -19.19 -9.97 -30.11
N LEU A 16 -19.51 -9.77 -28.83
CA LEU A 16 -19.40 -10.80 -27.80
C LEU A 16 -20.39 -11.96 -28.05
N VAL A 17 -21.64 -11.65 -28.39
CA VAL A 17 -22.66 -12.65 -28.72
C VAL A 17 -22.25 -13.46 -29.95
N GLU A 18 -21.71 -12.82 -31.00
CA GLU A 18 -21.17 -13.52 -32.17
C GLU A 18 -20.02 -14.45 -31.79
N LYS A 19 -19.09 -14.01 -30.94
CA LYS A 19 -17.99 -14.85 -30.43
C LYS A 19 -18.50 -16.05 -29.63
N MET A 20 -19.52 -15.87 -28.80
CA MET A 20 -20.14 -16.97 -28.04
C MET A 20 -20.87 -17.96 -28.94
N ARG A 21 -21.48 -17.49 -30.04
CA ARG A 21 -22.13 -18.37 -31.04
C ARG A 21 -21.10 -19.19 -31.81
N ARG A 22 -19.97 -18.59 -32.18
CA ARG A 22 -18.90 -19.26 -32.92
C ARG A 22 -18.14 -20.27 -32.05
N ASN A 23 -17.89 -19.94 -30.79
CA ASN A 23 -17.07 -20.75 -29.90
C ASN A 23 -17.86 -21.21 -28.67
N LYS A 24 -18.09 -22.54 -28.55
CA LYS A 24 -18.77 -23.13 -27.39
C LYS A 24 -18.05 -22.83 -26.06
N LYS A 25 -16.72 -22.70 -26.08
CA LYS A 25 -15.87 -22.30 -24.95
C LYS A 25 -15.10 -21.03 -25.28
N PRO A 26 -14.69 -20.23 -24.26
CA PRO A 26 -13.82 -19.09 -24.49
C PRO A 26 -12.50 -19.53 -25.15
N PRO A 27 -12.01 -18.82 -26.19
CA PRO A 27 -10.73 -19.14 -26.79
C PRO A 27 -9.58 -18.97 -25.79
N PHE A 28 -8.42 -19.54 -26.11
CA PHE A 28 -7.21 -19.34 -25.31
C PHE A 28 -6.78 -17.86 -25.36
N SER A 29 -6.35 -17.33 -24.22
CA SER A 29 -5.82 -15.97 -24.11
C SER A 29 -4.49 -16.01 -23.38
N ALA A 30 -3.40 -15.72 -24.11
CA ALA A 30 -2.05 -15.76 -23.56
C ALA A 30 -1.89 -14.79 -22.37
N SER A 31 -2.45 -13.58 -22.45
CA SER A 31 -2.35 -12.61 -21.37
C SER A 31 -3.07 -13.09 -20.10
N ARG A 32 -4.25 -13.70 -20.23
CA ARG A 32 -4.98 -14.27 -19.08
C ARG A 32 -4.27 -15.47 -18.49
N PHE A 33 -3.75 -16.35 -19.35
CA PHE A 33 -2.98 -17.52 -18.92
C PHE A 33 -1.72 -17.12 -18.14
N ILE A 34 -0.90 -16.22 -18.69
CA ILE A 34 0.30 -15.69 -18.02
C ILE A 34 -0.08 -14.99 -16.71
N SER A 35 -1.17 -14.21 -16.68
CA SER A 35 -1.63 -13.57 -15.45
C SER A 35 -2.05 -14.59 -14.39
N ALA A 36 -2.71 -15.68 -14.79
CA ALA A 36 -3.14 -16.75 -13.89
C ALA A 36 -1.94 -17.49 -13.29
N VAL A 37 -0.95 -17.80 -14.13
CA VAL A 37 0.35 -18.35 -13.74
C VAL A 37 1.04 -17.40 -12.74
N MET A 38 1.21 -16.12 -13.08
CA MET A 38 1.86 -15.14 -12.21
C MET A 38 1.15 -14.97 -10.85
N VAL A 39 -0.17 -14.81 -10.82
CA VAL A 39 -0.92 -14.67 -9.57
C VAL A 39 -0.86 -15.95 -8.75
N GLY A 40 -0.98 -17.12 -9.40
CA GLY A 40 -0.81 -18.42 -8.76
C GLY A 40 0.57 -18.56 -8.11
N TYR A 41 1.65 -18.19 -8.81
CA TYR A 41 3.01 -18.15 -8.28
C TYR A 41 3.12 -17.26 -7.05
N LEU A 42 2.69 -16.00 -7.18
CA LEU A 42 2.81 -15.01 -6.10
C LEU A 42 2.07 -15.45 -4.84
N TRP A 43 0.88 -16.03 -4.98
CA TRP A 43 0.10 -16.51 -3.84
C TRP A 43 0.71 -17.76 -3.21
N GLY A 44 1.21 -18.70 -4.01
CA GLY A 44 1.94 -19.87 -3.52
C GLY A 44 3.22 -19.49 -2.77
N GLN A 45 4.01 -18.58 -3.34
CA GLN A 45 5.23 -18.03 -2.74
C GLN A 45 4.93 -17.28 -1.44
N LEU A 46 3.89 -16.45 -1.42
CA LEU A 46 3.51 -15.71 -0.21
C LEU A 46 3.21 -16.64 0.97
N ILE A 47 2.48 -17.74 0.74
CA ILE A 47 2.23 -18.74 1.77
C ILE A 47 3.53 -19.44 2.18
N LEU A 48 4.35 -19.86 1.22
CA LEU A 48 5.63 -20.51 1.49
C LEU A 48 6.54 -19.65 2.39
N LEU A 49 6.64 -18.35 2.08
CA LEU A 49 7.42 -17.38 2.84
C LEU A 49 6.82 -17.08 4.23
N ALA A 50 5.48 -17.07 4.34
CA ALA A 50 4.81 -16.80 5.61
C ALA A 50 4.93 -17.94 6.63
N ILE A 51 5.26 -19.15 6.18
CA ILE A 51 5.45 -20.32 7.04
C ILE A 51 6.83 -20.24 7.72
N PRO A 52 6.91 -20.29 9.06
CA PRO A 52 8.18 -20.29 9.76
C PRO A 52 8.95 -21.60 9.49
N GLN A 53 10.23 -21.50 9.18
CA GLN A 53 11.11 -22.65 8.93
C GLN A 53 11.61 -23.31 10.22
N ASN A 54 11.69 -22.53 11.31
CA ASN A 54 12.21 -22.98 12.59
C ASN A 54 11.08 -23.53 13.48
N GLU A 55 11.43 -24.40 14.43
CA GLU A 55 10.50 -24.88 15.44
C GLU A 55 10.15 -23.75 16.41
N ILE A 56 8.85 -23.49 16.59
CA ILE A 56 8.35 -22.43 17.46
C ILE A 56 7.49 -23.09 18.54
N GLY A 57 7.93 -23.01 19.79
CA GLY A 57 7.26 -23.67 20.91
C GLY A 57 7.37 -25.21 20.88
N GLY A 58 8.41 -25.76 20.25
CA GLY A 58 8.61 -27.20 20.10
C GLY A 58 7.73 -27.86 19.03
N VAL A 59 7.02 -27.07 18.22
CA VAL A 59 6.18 -27.57 17.12
C VAL A 59 6.73 -27.07 15.79
N ASN A 60 6.88 -27.98 14.83
CA ASN A 60 7.22 -27.64 13.45
C ASN A 60 5.94 -27.30 12.67
N TRP A 61 5.65 -26.01 12.56
CA TRP A 61 4.46 -25.50 11.88
C TRP A 61 4.45 -25.77 10.37
N ASN A 62 5.62 -26.01 9.77
CA ASN A 62 5.74 -26.33 8.35
C ASN A 62 4.94 -27.60 8.01
N THR A 63 4.97 -28.63 8.87
CA THR A 63 4.27 -29.91 8.70
C THR A 63 2.76 -29.75 8.46
N TYR A 64 2.14 -28.73 9.04
CA TYR A 64 0.70 -28.51 8.92
C TYR A 64 0.37 -27.48 7.84
N PHE A 65 1.11 -26.37 7.78
CA PHE A 65 0.73 -25.26 6.92
C PHE A 65 1.14 -25.42 5.45
N HIS A 66 2.07 -26.32 5.13
CA HIS A 66 2.49 -26.52 3.74
C HIS A 66 1.34 -26.98 2.81
N TRP A 67 0.28 -27.57 3.36
CA TRP A 67 -0.91 -27.98 2.59
C TRP A 67 -1.76 -26.82 2.08
N PHE A 68 -1.55 -25.59 2.59
CA PHE A 68 -2.23 -24.40 2.08
C PHE A 68 -1.59 -23.86 0.79
N ILE A 69 -0.35 -24.24 0.47
CA ILE A 69 0.36 -23.82 -0.74
C ILE A 69 -0.42 -24.22 -2.02
N PRO A 70 -0.74 -25.51 -2.26
CA PRO A 70 -1.50 -25.91 -3.46
C PRO A 70 -2.90 -25.28 -3.52
N LEU A 71 -3.52 -25.01 -2.37
CA LEU A 71 -4.79 -24.31 -2.31
C LEU A 71 -4.66 -22.86 -2.78
N ALA A 72 -3.64 -22.13 -2.32
CA ALA A 72 -3.40 -20.75 -2.73
C ALA A 72 -3.10 -20.63 -4.22
N VAL A 73 -2.29 -21.53 -4.78
CA VAL A 73 -2.02 -21.54 -6.23
C VAL A 73 -3.30 -21.77 -7.03
N ALA A 74 -4.12 -22.76 -6.64
CA ALA A 74 -5.39 -23.04 -7.31
C ALA A 74 -6.37 -21.87 -7.20
N LEU A 75 -6.47 -21.23 -6.03
CA LEU A 75 -7.31 -20.05 -5.84
C LEU A 75 -6.81 -18.86 -6.65
N GLY A 76 -5.51 -18.63 -6.74
CA GLY A 76 -4.92 -17.56 -7.56
C GLY A 76 -5.26 -17.72 -9.04
N VAL A 77 -5.07 -18.93 -9.58
CA VAL A 77 -5.46 -19.29 -10.96
C VAL A 77 -6.96 -19.11 -11.17
N TRP A 78 -7.77 -19.61 -10.23
CA TRP A 78 -9.23 -19.52 -10.29
C TRP A 78 -9.73 -18.07 -10.25
N VAL A 79 -9.15 -17.21 -9.42
CA VAL A 79 -9.53 -15.78 -9.33
C VAL A 79 -9.32 -15.10 -10.69
N VAL A 80 -8.14 -15.26 -11.29
CA VAL A 80 -7.84 -14.68 -12.61
C VAL A 80 -8.75 -15.24 -13.69
N GLY A 81 -8.99 -16.56 -13.66
CA GLY A 81 -9.90 -17.24 -14.57
C GLY A 81 -11.34 -16.73 -14.53
N ASN A 82 -11.80 -16.20 -13.39
CA ASN A 82 -13.17 -15.70 -13.19
C ASN A 82 -13.33 -14.18 -13.40
N ILE A 83 -12.32 -13.51 -13.96
CA ILE A 83 -12.37 -12.08 -14.29
C ILE A 83 -13.22 -11.86 -15.55
N GLY A 84 -14.13 -10.88 -15.52
CA GLY A 84 -14.92 -10.49 -16.69
C GLY A 84 -16.02 -11.49 -17.09
N ARG A 85 -16.16 -11.71 -18.41
CA ARG A 85 -17.20 -12.54 -19.05
C ARG A 85 -16.84 -14.04 -19.14
N GLU A 86 -15.77 -14.45 -18.47
CA GLU A 86 -15.38 -15.86 -18.31
C GLU A 86 -15.63 -16.30 -16.87
N GLN A 87 -15.92 -17.59 -16.70
CA GLN A 87 -16.07 -18.20 -15.39
C GLN A 87 -15.64 -19.66 -15.40
N GLY A 88 -15.31 -20.21 -14.24
CA GLY A 88 -14.98 -21.63 -14.11
C GLY A 88 -15.10 -22.11 -12.68
N LYS A 89 -15.35 -23.42 -12.53
CA LYS A 89 -15.40 -24.07 -11.21
C LYS A 89 -13.98 -24.30 -10.68
N PRO A 90 -13.72 -24.12 -9.38
CA PRO A 90 -12.38 -24.26 -8.81
C PRO A 90 -11.93 -25.73 -8.64
N TRP A 91 -12.89 -26.66 -8.56
CA TRP A 91 -12.64 -28.01 -8.04
C TRP A 91 -11.59 -28.81 -8.81
N LEU A 92 -11.60 -28.77 -10.14
CA LEU A 92 -10.59 -29.46 -10.95
C LEU A 92 -9.20 -28.84 -10.76
N SER A 93 -9.11 -27.51 -10.69
CA SER A 93 -7.85 -26.81 -10.46
C SER A 93 -7.28 -27.10 -9.07
N ILE A 94 -8.14 -27.20 -8.04
CA ILE A 94 -7.73 -27.61 -6.71
C ILE A 94 -7.24 -29.07 -6.74
N ALA A 95 -7.99 -29.99 -7.33
CA ALA A 95 -7.56 -31.39 -7.40
C ALA A 95 -6.20 -31.55 -8.10
N VAL A 96 -6.00 -30.88 -9.23
CA VAL A 96 -4.73 -30.94 -9.98
C VAL A 96 -3.60 -30.25 -9.23
N SER A 97 -3.84 -29.16 -8.50
CA SER A 97 -2.78 -28.52 -7.72
C SER A 97 -2.27 -29.45 -6.61
N TYR A 98 -3.16 -30.14 -5.89
CA TYR A 98 -2.78 -31.10 -4.85
C TYR A 98 -2.09 -32.35 -5.43
N ILE A 99 -2.54 -32.87 -6.58
CA ILE A 99 -1.86 -33.98 -7.25
C ILE A 99 -0.46 -33.56 -7.71
N SER A 100 -0.34 -32.38 -8.32
CA SER A 100 0.94 -31.87 -8.80
C SER A 100 1.88 -31.49 -7.66
N TYR A 101 1.35 -31.15 -6.48
CA TYR A 101 2.12 -30.89 -5.28
C TYR A 101 2.94 -32.10 -4.81
N ILE A 102 2.54 -33.32 -5.20
CA ILE A 102 3.32 -34.55 -4.94
C ILE A 102 4.71 -34.48 -5.59
N SER A 103 4.88 -33.70 -6.66
CA SER A 103 6.18 -33.48 -7.29
C SER A 103 7.25 -32.89 -6.34
N ARG A 104 6.84 -32.25 -5.23
CA ARG A 104 7.74 -31.77 -4.18
C ARG A 104 8.63 -32.86 -3.58
N TRP A 105 8.17 -34.11 -3.51
CA TRP A 105 8.99 -35.21 -3.00
C TRP A 105 9.99 -35.77 -4.02
N TYR A 106 9.83 -35.42 -5.29
CA TYR A 106 10.72 -35.85 -6.37
C TYR A 106 11.75 -34.76 -6.75
N PHE A 107 11.35 -33.49 -6.70
CA PHE A 107 12.20 -32.35 -7.00
C PHE A 107 12.48 -31.54 -5.74
N TYR A 108 13.74 -31.52 -5.31
CA TYR A 108 14.18 -30.75 -4.13
C TYR A 108 14.18 -29.24 -4.35
N ASP A 109 14.22 -28.78 -5.61
CA ASP A 109 14.21 -27.35 -5.95
C ASP A 109 12.78 -26.78 -5.86
N GLU A 110 12.62 -25.77 -5.00
CA GLU A 110 11.38 -25.04 -4.77
C GLU A 110 10.79 -24.40 -6.03
N GLY A 111 11.65 -23.88 -6.91
CA GLY A 111 11.20 -23.27 -8.16
C GLY A 111 10.59 -24.29 -9.11
N VAL A 112 11.12 -25.51 -9.15
CA VAL A 112 10.73 -26.54 -10.11
C VAL A 112 9.35 -27.12 -9.79
N TRP A 113 9.15 -27.66 -8.57
CA TRP A 113 7.86 -28.28 -8.22
C TRP A 113 6.73 -27.25 -8.20
N LEU A 114 7.00 -26.01 -7.79
CA LEU A 114 6.02 -24.93 -7.79
C LEU A 114 5.62 -24.54 -9.22
N SER A 115 6.59 -24.49 -10.14
CA SER A 115 6.33 -24.24 -11.56
C SER A 115 5.47 -25.35 -12.16
N ILE A 116 5.83 -26.62 -11.94
CA ILE A 116 5.05 -27.77 -12.42
C ILE A 116 3.60 -27.66 -11.95
N MET A 117 3.38 -27.42 -10.66
CA MET A 117 2.05 -27.29 -10.07
C MET A 117 1.25 -26.13 -10.66
N MET A 118 1.88 -24.97 -10.83
CA MET A 118 1.22 -23.79 -11.37
C MET A 118 0.83 -23.96 -12.83
N PHE A 119 1.74 -24.46 -13.68
CA PHE A 119 1.46 -24.69 -15.10
C PHE A 119 0.39 -25.76 -15.29
N SER A 120 0.47 -26.89 -14.57
CA SER A 120 -0.55 -27.95 -14.65
C SER A 120 -1.93 -27.43 -14.21
N THR A 121 -1.98 -26.62 -13.14
CA THR A 121 -3.22 -26.03 -12.62
C THR A 121 -3.81 -25.00 -13.58
N ALA A 122 -2.98 -24.13 -14.17
CA ALA A 122 -3.40 -23.12 -15.14
C ALA A 122 -3.90 -23.75 -16.44
N ILE A 123 -3.21 -24.77 -16.97
CA ILE A 123 -3.62 -25.53 -18.15
C ILE A 123 -4.95 -26.23 -17.89
N THR A 124 -5.10 -26.86 -16.72
CA THR A 124 -6.34 -27.55 -16.34
C THR A 124 -7.52 -26.58 -16.27
N PHE A 125 -7.31 -25.39 -15.68
CA PHE A 125 -8.36 -24.39 -15.62
C PHE A 125 -8.79 -23.94 -17.02
N ASP A 126 -7.82 -23.60 -17.89
CA ASP A 126 -8.10 -23.07 -19.23
C ASP A 126 -8.77 -24.10 -20.14
N THR A 127 -8.35 -25.36 -20.07
CA THR A 127 -8.86 -26.43 -20.95
C THR A 127 -10.19 -27.01 -20.47
N PHE A 128 -10.31 -27.32 -19.17
CA PHE A 128 -11.44 -28.07 -18.64
C PHE A 128 -12.46 -27.19 -17.91
N SER A 129 -12.01 -26.28 -17.05
CA SER A 129 -12.90 -25.52 -16.16
C SER A 129 -13.49 -24.25 -16.78
N LYS A 130 -12.86 -23.70 -17.81
CA LYS A 130 -13.22 -22.40 -18.42
C LYS A 130 -14.51 -22.48 -19.24
N GLU A 131 -15.45 -21.61 -18.92
CA GLU A 131 -16.76 -21.47 -19.56
C GLU A 131 -17.14 -20.00 -19.75
N TRP A 132 -18.04 -19.75 -20.72
CA TRP A 132 -18.62 -18.42 -20.91
C TRP A 132 -19.57 -18.06 -19.76
N ARG A 133 -19.45 -16.84 -19.25
CA ARG A 133 -20.43 -16.27 -18.33
C ARG A 133 -21.61 -15.72 -19.13
N ARG A 134 -22.73 -16.46 -19.10
CA ARG A 134 -23.96 -16.11 -19.83
C ARG A 134 -24.77 -15.01 -19.16
N THR A 135 -24.72 -14.94 -17.82
CA THR A 135 -25.46 -13.96 -17.03
C THR A 135 -24.52 -12.88 -16.50
N PRO A 136 -24.89 -11.59 -16.61
CA PRO A 136 -24.10 -10.52 -16.01
C PRO A 136 -24.00 -10.71 -14.50
N LYS A 137 -22.85 -10.35 -13.90
CA LYS A 137 -22.69 -10.40 -12.43
C LYS A 137 -23.68 -9.44 -11.79
N GLU A 138 -24.46 -9.93 -10.83
CA GLU A 138 -25.29 -9.06 -10.01
C GLU A 138 -24.43 -8.06 -9.22
N LYS A 139 -24.86 -6.79 -9.22
CA LYS A 139 -24.20 -5.75 -8.44
C LYS A 139 -24.46 -6.01 -6.95
N ARG A 140 -23.47 -6.58 -6.25
CA ARG A 140 -23.53 -6.75 -4.79
C ARG A 140 -23.49 -5.39 -4.09
N SER A 141 -24.17 -5.30 -2.94
CA SER A 141 -24.14 -4.12 -2.06
C SER A 141 -22.71 -3.67 -1.76
N PHE A 142 -22.51 -2.35 -1.71
CA PHE A 142 -21.23 -1.72 -1.39
C PHE A 142 -20.61 -2.31 -0.12
N TRP A 143 -21.40 -2.47 0.95
CA TRP A 143 -20.95 -3.01 2.22
C TRP A 143 -20.44 -4.45 2.13
N LYS A 144 -21.10 -5.32 1.34
CA LYS A 144 -20.63 -6.70 1.13
C LYS A 144 -19.29 -6.73 0.39
N ARG A 145 -19.11 -5.83 -0.58
CA ARG A 145 -17.85 -5.70 -1.33
C ARG A 145 -16.73 -5.15 -0.43
N ALA A 146 -17.00 -4.08 0.30
CA ALA A 146 -16.06 -3.48 1.24
C ALA A 146 -15.63 -4.49 2.29
N SER A 147 -16.58 -5.17 2.95
CA SER A 147 -16.29 -6.21 3.93
C SER A 147 -15.43 -7.35 3.37
N THR A 148 -15.72 -7.83 2.16
CA THR A 148 -14.92 -8.88 1.51
C THR A 148 -13.49 -8.40 1.23
N LEU A 149 -13.34 -7.17 0.72
CA LEU A 149 -12.02 -6.58 0.43
C LEU A 149 -11.22 -6.35 1.71
N THR A 150 -11.86 -5.83 2.76
CA THR A 150 -11.23 -5.65 4.08
C THR A 150 -10.76 -6.97 4.65
N PHE A 151 -11.59 -8.02 4.58
CA PHE A 151 -11.20 -9.36 5.03
C PHE A 151 -10.00 -9.91 4.25
N CYS A 152 -10.01 -9.80 2.91
CA CYS A 152 -8.87 -10.20 2.09
C CYS A 152 -7.61 -9.38 2.39
N ALA A 153 -7.75 -8.07 2.64
CA ALA A 153 -6.63 -7.20 3.01
C ALA A 153 -6.03 -7.60 4.37
N ILE A 154 -6.87 -7.92 5.36
CA ILE A 154 -6.43 -8.41 6.67
C ILE A 154 -5.64 -9.71 6.52
N LEU A 155 -6.14 -10.67 5.73
CA LEU A 155 -5.42 -11.93 5.49
C LEU A 155 -4.06 -11.68 4.80
N TYR A 156 -4.03 -10.82 3.79
CA TYR A 156 -2.81 -10.50 3.06
C TYR A 156 -1.77 -9.80 3.94
N ILE A 157 -2.20 -8.81 4.72
CA ILE A 157 -1.34 -8.11 5.69
C ILE A 157 -0.86 -9.12 6.74
N GLY A 158 -1.73 -10.01 7.23
CA GLY A 158 -1.36 -11.05 8.19
C GLY A 158 -0.25 -11.98 7.67
N LEU A 159 -0.29 -12.38 6.40
CA LEU A 159 0.77 -13.19 5.79
C LEU A 159 2.10 -12.44 5.72
N TRP A 160 2.08 -11.17 5.31
CA TRP A 160 3.29 -10.33 5.30
C TRP A 160 3.83 -10.05 6.69
N SER A 161 2.95 -9.77 7.65
CA SER A 161 3.32 -9.59 9.05
C SER A 161 3.95 -10.85 9.63
N SER A 162 3.42 -12.05 9.30
CA SER A 162 4.04 -13.33 9.66
C SER A 162 5.45 -13.46 9.08
N TYR A 163 5.60 -13.20 7.78
CA TYR A 163 6.90 -13.24 7.12
C TYR A 163 7.91 -12.29 7.78
N ILE A 164 7.53 -11.02 7.99
CA ILE A 164 8.38 -10.00 8.61
C ILE A 164 8.72 -10.38 10.06
N TYR A 165 7.76 -10.92 10.80
CA TYR A 165 7.95 -11.29 12.20
C TYR A 165 8.91 -12.47 12.38
N PHE A 166 8.84 -13.48 11.50
CA PHE A 166 9.67 -14.68 11.61
C PHE A 166 11.01 -14.57 10.90
N ASN A 167 11.07 -13.91 9.74
CA ASN A 167 12.26 -13.86 8.88
C ASN A 167 12.92 -12.48 8.84
N GLY A 168 12.23 -11.42 9.27
CA GLY A 168 12.75 -10.07 9.24
C GLY A 168 13.88 -9.86 10.25
N LYS A 169 14.93 -9.18 9.79
CA LYS A 169 16.05 -8.69 10.61
C LYS A 169 16.23 -7.20 10.37
N ILE A 170 16.53 -6.46 11.44
CA ILE A 170 16.83 -5.03 11.39
C ILE A 170 18.26 -4.84 11.85
N THR A 171 19.01 -4.00 11.14
CA THR A 171 20.38 -3.63 11.52
C THR A 171 20.34 -2.44 12.47
N ASP A 172 20.99 -2.58 13.62
CA ASP A 172 21.18 -1.47 14.56
C ASP A 172 22.23 -0.47 14.04
N SER A 173 22.32 0.72 14.66
CA SER A 173 23.36 1.72 14.35
C SER A 173 24.79 1.20 14.56
N ASN A 174 24.93 0.16 15.37
CA ASN A 174 26.20 -0.52 15.66
C ASN A 174 26.55 -1.61 14.64
N GLY A 175 25.65 -1.90 13.69
CA GLY A 175 25.83 -2.94 12.67
C GLY A 175 25.34 -4.33 13.06
N ASP A 176 24.77 -4.51 14.25
CA ASP A 176 24.26 -5.79 14.72
C ASP A 176 22.89 -6.13 14.09
N GLU A 177 22.70 -7.38 13.66
CA GLU A 177 21.43 -7.87 13.11
C GLU A 177 20.51 -8.39 14.22
N ILE A 178 19.41 -7.68 14.49
CA ILE A 178 18.41 -8.07 15.49
C ILE A 178 17.14 -8.58 14.79
N PRO A 179 16.59 -9.75 15.18
CA PRO A 179 15.30 -10.22 14.66
C PRO A 179 14.17 -9.23 14.94
N VAL A 180 13.27 -9.01 13.97
CA VAL A 180 12.15 -8.05 14.10
C VAL A 180 11.27 -8.36 15.31
N ARG A 181 11.01 -9.64 15.60
CA ARG A 181 10.22 -10.05 16.78
C ARG A 181 10.81 -9.52 18.10
N GLU A 182 12.13 -9.50 18.21
CA GLU A 182 12.85 -9.07 19.41
C GLU A 182 12.91 -7.55 19.47
N ALA A 183 13.19 -6.90 18.34
CA ALA A 183 13.10 -5.45 18.21
C ALA A 183 11.71 -4.90 18.57
N LEU A 184 10.63 -5.57 18.13
CA LEU A 184 9.27 -5.21 18.49
C LEU A 184 8.99 -5.39 19.99
N ASN A 185 9.49 -6.48 20.58
CA ASN A 185 9.36 -6.70 22.01
C ASN A 185 10.06 -5.59 22.80
N HIS A 186 11.33 -5.30 22.47
CA HIS A 186 12.10 -4.21 23.08
C HIS A 186 11.43 -2.85 22.89
N PHE A 187 10.87 -2.58 21.71
CA PHE A 187 10.14 -1.34 21.43
C PHE A 187 8.92 -1.19 22.37
N PHE A 188 8.09 -2.22 22.48
CA PHE A 188 6.89 -2.19 23.33
C PHE A 188 7.19 -2.25 24.83
N THR A 189 8.41 -2.63 25.22
CA THR A 189 8.88 -2.57 26.62
C THR A 189 9.77 -1.35 26.91
N SER A 190 10.07 -0.54 25.91
CA SER A 190 10.97 0.61 26.06
C SER A 190 10.33 1.74 26.90
N SER A 191 11.19 2.52 27.57
CA SER A 191 10.76 3.72 28.30
C SER A 191 9.99 4.69 27.40
N TRP A 192 10.38 4.80 26.14
CA TRP A 192 9.68 5.64 25.17
C TRP A 192 8.23 5.22 24.98
N TRP A 193 7.95 3.92 24.86
CA TRP A 193 6.58 3.44 24.65
C TRP A 193 5.72 3.59 25.91
N THR A 194 6.30 3.40 27.09
CA THR A 194 5.60 3.68 28.34
C THR A 194 5.28 5.16 28.49
N ASP A 195 6.24 6.04 28.17
CA ASP A 195 6.04 7.50 28.20
C ASP A 195 5.00 7.94 27.18
N PHE A 196 4.99 7.33 25.98
CA PHE A 196 3.98 7.58 24.96
C PHE A 196 2.58 7.17 25.43
N LYS A 197 2.43 5.97 26.00
CA LYS A 197 1.15 5.52 26.60
C LYS A 197 0.68 6.47 27.70
N GLN A 198 1.60 6.90 28.57
CA GLN A 198 1.29 7.83 29.64
C GLN A 198 0.82 9.17 29.07
N THR A 199 1.53 9.70 28.08
CA THR A 199 1.15 10.95 27.39
C THR A 199 -0.24 10.85 26.78
N LEU A 200 -0.58 9.74 26.11
CA LEU A 200 -1.93 9.53 25.56
C LEU A 200 -3.00 9.46 26.66
N TYR A 201 -2.68 8.81 27.79
CA TYR A 201 -3.58 8.76 28.94
C TYR A 201 -3.80 10.14 29.54
N ASP A 202 -2.74 10.94 29.71
CA ASP A 202 -2.81 12.29 30.25
C ASP A 202 -3.61 13.22 29.31
N ILE A 203 -3.40 13.12 28.00
CA ILE A 203 -4.22 13.81 26.99
C ILE A 203 -5.68 13.41 27.13
N TYR A 204 -5.97 12.11 27.27
CA TYR A 204 -7.34 11.64 27.45
C TYR A 204 -7.97 12.20 28.74
N GLN A 205 -7.27 12.18 29.87
CA GLN A 205 -7.76 12.74 31.13
C GLN A 205 -8.00 14.25 31.03
N TYR A 206 -7.04 14.96 30.44
CA TYR A 206 -7.18 16.38 30.15
C TYR A 206 -8.39 16.67 29.25
N ALA A 207 -8.65 15.80 28.27
CA ALA A 207 -9.80 15.90 27.35
C ALA A 207 -11.13 15.77 28.07
N GLN A 208 -11.21 14.85 29.04
CA GLN A 208 -12.41 14.63 29.83
C GLN A 208 -12.73 15.84 30.72
N TYR A 209 -11.70 16.50 31.28
CA TYR A 209 -11.88 17.63 32.18
C TYR A 209 -12.14 18.96 31.44
N HIS A 210 -11.36 19.27 30.39
CA HIS A 210 -11.44 20.54 29.65
C HIS A 210 -12.31 20.48 28.39
N GLY A 211 -12.75 19.28 27.99
CA GLY A 211 -13.49 19.05 26.76
C GLY A 211 -12.58 18.86 25.55
N TRP A 212 -12.97 17.95 24.66
CA TRP A 212 -12.24 17.62 23.43
C TRP A 212 -12.00 18.80 22.48
N TYR A 213 -12.85 19.83 22.56
CA TYR A 213 -12.72 21.02 21.70
C TYR A 213 -11.47 21.83 22.02
N GLU A 214 -11.13 22.03 23.30
CA GLU A 214 -9.95 22.81 23.70
C GLU A 214 -8.65 22.10 23.34
N ILE A 215 -8.61 20.76 23.43
CA ILE A 215 -7.48 19.97 22.92
C ILE A 215 -7.33 20.15 21.42
N TRP A 216 -8.43 20.02 20.67
CA TRP A 216 -8.35 20.15 19.21
C TRP A 216 -7.89 21.54 18.79
N LYS A 217 -8.31 22.58 19.50
CA LYS A 217 -7.84 23.95 19.33
C LYS A 217 -6.34 24.08 19.61
N GLN A 218 -5.85 23.52 20.72
CA GLN A 218 -4.40 23.51 21.03
C GLN A 218 -3.60 22.76 19.97
N ILE A 219 -4.07 21.58 19.53
CA ILE A 219 -3.41 20.80 18.46
C ILE A 219 -3.31 21.64 17.18
N ILE A 220 -4.37 22.34 16.81
CA ILE A 220 -4.35 23.24 15.65
C ILE A 220 -3.38 24.38 15.87
N ASP A 221 -3.41 25.05 17.02
CA ASP A 221 -2.52 26.18 17.28
C ASP A 221 -1.04 25.75 17.25
N PHE A 222 -0.69 24.57 17.77
CA PHE A 222 0.66 24.00 17.70
C PHE A 222 1.04 23.49 16.30
N SER A 223 0.08 23.02 15.51
CA SER A 223 0.33 22.50 14.16
C SER A 223 0.70 23.58 13.15
N ASP A 224 0.62 24.87 13.52
CA ASP A 224 0.88 26.01 12.63
C ASP A 224 0.18 25.85 11.26
N PRO A 225 -1.17 25.83 11.21
CA PRO A 225 -1.94 25.49 10.01
C PRO A 225 -1.74 26.48 8.86
N GLN A 226 -1.19 27.66 9.14
CA GLN A 226 -0.87 28.67 8.13
C GLN A 226 0.63 28.67 7.77
N GLY A 227 1.46 27.86 8.43
CA GLY A 227 2.90 27.77 8.21
C GLY A 227 3.65 29.07 8.56
N GLU A 228 3.07 29.92 9.41
CA GLU A 228 3.61 31.25 9.71
C GLU A 228 4.92 31.16 10.49
N GLN A 229 4.99 30.27 11.49
CA GLN A 229 6.19 30.08 12.30
C GLN A 229 7.32 29.47 11.46
N ASN A 230 6.98 28.53 10.58
CA ASN A 230 7.97 27.96 9.67
C ASN A 230 8.50 29.01 8.68
N ALA A 231 7.61 29.84 8.13
CA ALA A 231 8.01 30.89 7.20
C ALA A 231 8.93 31.95 7.86
N TYR A 232 8.68 32.31 9.12
CA TYR A 232 9.59 33.17 9.88
C TYR A 232 10.97 32.53 10.10
N ARG A 233 11.00 31.22 10.38
CA ARG A 233 12.25 30.46 10.54
C ARG A 233 13.05 30.40 9.24
N VAL A 234 12.39 30.12 8.10
CA VAL A 234 13.03 30.05 6.77
C VAL A 234 13.65 31.39 6.35
N LEU A 235 12.98 32.51 6.66
CA LEU A 235 13.50 33.85 6.34
C LEU A 235 14.45 34.40 7.41
N GLU A 236 14.68 33.66 8.50
CA GLU A 236 15.52 34.04 9.64
C GLU A 236 15.13 35.41 10.23
N VAL A 237 13.82 35.64 10.38
CA VAL A 237 13.29 36.88 10.95
C VAL A 237 12.42 36.58 12.17
N SER A 238 12.38 37.53 13.10
CA SER A 238 11.53 37.41 14.29
C SER A 238 10.05 37.35 13.87
N PRO A 239 9.17 36.63 14.61
CA PRO A 239 7.72 36.73 14.45
C PRO A 239 7.18 38.16 14.63
N THR A 240 7.93 39.05 15.28
CA THR A 240 7.62 40.47 15.45
C THR A 240 8.22 41.38 14.38
N ALA A 241 8.91 40.82 13.37
CA ALA A 241 9.62 41.58 12.34
C ALA A 241 8.66 42.43 11.50
N SER A 242 9.14 43.62 11.11
CA SER A 242 8.35 44.51 10.26
C SER A 242 8.28 44.00 8.81
N GLN A 243 7.27 44.43 8.04
CA GLN A 243 7.19 44.05 6.62
C GLN A 243 8.43 44.47 5.82
N GLN A 244 9.01 45.62 6.16
CA GLN A 244 10.20 46.13 5.49
C GLN A 244 11.39 45.18 5.73
N GLU A 245 11.51 44.67 6.96
CA GLU A 245 12.53 43.70 7.36
C GLU A 245 12.33 42.34 6.67
N ILE A 246 11.09 41.82 6.65
CA ILE A 246 10.74 40.58 5.93
C ILE A 246 11.10 40.69 4.44
N THR A 247 10.76 41.81 3.81
CA THR A 247 11.02 42.04 2.38
C THR A 247 12.52 42.23 2.10
N ALA A 248 13.24 42.89 3.01
CA ALA A 248 14.69 43.07 2.89
C ALA A 248 15.44 41.74 3.00
N LYS A 249 15.08 40.90 3.99
CA LYS A 249 15.65 39.57 4.20
C LYS A 249 15.33 38.62 3.06
N TRP A 250 14.09 38.60 2.59
CA TRP A 250 13.71 37.87 1.37
C TRP A 250 14.58 38.24 0.17
N ARG A 251 14.76 39.55 -0.12
CA ARG A 251 15.61 40.00 -1.24
C ARG A 251 17.09 39.66 -1.07
N ALA A 252 17.59 39.61 0.16
CA ALA A 252 18.96 39.18 0.44
C ALA A 252 19.12 37.68 0.16
N LEU A 253 18.31 36.86 0.82
CA LEU A 253 18.34 35.40 0.72
C LEU A 253 18.06 34.88 -0.70
N SER A 254 17.13 35.51 -1.43
CA SER A 254 16.86 35.17 -2.84
C SER A 254 18.03 35.50 -3.78
N ARG A 255 18.81 36.54 -3.50
CA ARG A 255 20.01 36.86 -4.30
C ARG A 255 21.17 35.95 -3.97
N GLU A 256 21.24 35.43 -2.75
CA GLU A 256 22.27 34.50 -2.30
C GLU A 256 22.04 33.10 -2.87
N ASN A 257 20.79 32.62 -2.82
CA ASN A 257 20.40 31.28 -3.26
C ASN A 257 19.92 31.22 -4.71
N HIS A 258 20.21 32.23 -5.55
CA HIS A 258 19.76 32.23 -6.95
C HIS A 258 20.44 31.09 -7.74
N PRO A 259 19.69 30.26 -8.49
CA PRO A 259 20.25 29.10 -9.19
C PRO A 259 21.34 29.46 -10.21
N ASP A 260 21.28 30.66 -10.80
CA ASP A 260 22.29 31.15 -11.74
C ASP A 260 23.67 31.42 -11.11
N LYS A 261 23.78 31.51 -9.78
CA LYS A 261 25.08 31.68 -9.10
C LYS A 261 25.85 30.37 -8.93
N CYS A 262 25.18 29.22 -9.06
CA CYS A 262 25.80 27.91 -8.85
C CYS A 262 26.20 27.27 -10.18
N LYS A 263 27.51 27.08 -10.39
CA LYS A 263 28.06 26.39 -11.58
C LYS A 263 28.09 24.87 -11.44
N ASP A 264 28.04 24.36 -10.20
CA ASP A 264 28.00 22.92 -9.90
C ASP A 264 26.57 22.37 -10.00
N PRO A 265 26.30 21.32 -10.80
CA PRO A 265 24.94 20.80 -11.01
C PRO A 265 24.30 20.17 -9.76
N THR A 266 25.09 19.63 -8.82
CA THR A 266 24.57 19.10 -7.55
C THR A 266 24.12 20.21 -6.60
N LYS A 267 24.92 21.28 -6.48
CA LYS A 267 24.60 22.46 -5.66
C LYS A 267 23.53 23.35 -6.29
N GLN A 268 23.38 23.31 -7.62
CA GLN A 268 22.33 24.04 -8.32
C GLN A 268 20.93 23.55 -7.91
N ARG A 269 20.75 22.24 -7.73
CA ARG A 269 19.49 21.66 -7.24
C ARG A 269 19.17 22.11 -5.82
N GLU A 270 20.16 22.08 -4.92
CA GLU A 270 19.99 22.55 -3.53
C GLU A 270 19.68 24.04 -3.45
N ALA A 271 20.36 24.86 -4.27
CA ALA A 271 20.09 26.29 -4.36
C ALA A 271 18.68 26.58 -4.90
N GLN A 272 18.22 25.82 -5.90
CA GLN A 272 16.87 25.92 -6.44
C GLN A 272 15.80 25.54 -5.40
N GLU A 273 16.00 24.45 -4.65
CA GLU A 273 15.10 24.02 -3.58
C GLU A 273 14.98 25.09 -2.49
N LYS A 274 16.12 25.62 -2.01
CA LYS A 274 16.14 26.72 -1.03
C LYS A 274 15.51 27.99 -1.57
N PHE A 275 15.76 28.35 -2.83
CA PHE A 275 15.16 29.53 -3.46
C PHE A 275 13.63 29.44 -3.49
N MET A 276 13.09 28.26 -3.86
CA MET A 276 11.64 28.03 -3.83
C MET A 276 11.08 28.11 -2.42
N GLU A 277 11.76 27.53 -1.43
CA GLU A 277 11.35 27.58 -0.02
C GLU A 277 11.30 29.03 0.51
N ILE A 278 12.31 29.84 0.18
CA ILE A 278 12.37 31.28 0.52
C ILE A 278 11.22 32.05 -0.13
N GLN A 279 10.90 31.77 -1.39
CA GLN A 279 9.76 32.41 -2.07
C GLN A 279 8.43 32.03 -1.43
N GLN A 280 8.22 30.74 -1.13
CA GLN A 280 7.02 30.25 -0.47
C GLN A 280 6.85 30.87 0.93
N ALA A 281 7.91 30.94 1.72
CA ALA A 281 7.89 31.58 3.03
C ALA A 281 7.46 33.06 2.96
N TYR A 282 8.02 33.82 2.01
CA TYR A 282 7.62 35.21 1.80
C TYR A 282 6.15 35.34 1.37
N GLU A 283 5.68 34.48 0.47
CA GLU A 283 4.30 34.48 0.00
C GLU A 283 3.31 34.20 1.13
N ILE A 284 3.62 33.21 1.99
CA ILE A 284 2.81 32.87 3.18
C ILE A 284 2.68 34.10 4.09
N LEU A 285 3.80 34.71 4.50
CA LEU A 285 3.77 35.87 5.40
C LEU A 285 3.04 37.07 4.78
N SER A 286 3.27 37.32 3.49
CA SER A 286 2.59 38.39 2.74
C SER A 286 1.07 38.17 2.69
N ASN A 287 0.63 36.95 2.41
CA ASN A 287 -0.78 36.58 2.35
C ASN A 287 -1.47 36.68 3.73
N ILE A 288 -0.82 36.21 4.79
CA ILE A 288 -1.33 36.30 6.16
C ILE A 288 -1.52 37.77 6.55
N LYS A 289 -0.52 38.63 6.28
CA LYS A 289 -0.63 40.07 6.53
C LYS A 289 -1.78 40.69 5.74
N ASN A 290 -1.90 40.40 4.45
CA ASN A 290 -2.97 40.94 3.61
C ASN A 290 -4.35 40.52 4.14
N LYS A 291 -4.48 39.26 4.59
CA LYS A 291 -5.71 38.74 5.21
C LYS A 291 -6.03 39.44 6.54
N ARG A 292 -5.03 39.67 7.40
CA ARG A 292 -5.16 40.44 8.66
C ARG A 292 -5.58 41.89 8.40
N SER A 293 -4.92 42.56 7.45
CA SER A 293 -5.27 43.94 7.06
C SER A 293 -6.69 44.06 6.52
N ARG A 294 -7.13 43.12 5.68
CA ARG A 294 -8.50 43.07 5.15
C ARG A 294 -9.55 42.86 6.26
N LYS A 295 -9.25 42.06 7.28
CA LYS A 295 -10.14 41.87 8.44
C LYS A 295 -10.28 43.16 9.26
N ASN A 296 -9.17 43.81 9.59
CA ASN A 296 -9.19 45.05 10.38
C ASN A 296 -9.97 46.19 9.68
N LYS A 297 -9.96 46.24 8.35
CA LYS A 297 -10.76 47.21 7.58
C LYS A 297 -12.27 46.93 7.56
N LYS A 298 -12.70 45.70 7.88
CA LYS A 298 -14.13 45.31 7.93
C LYS A 298 -14.74 45.48 9.31
N SER A 299 -13.93 45.59 10.35
CA SER A 299 -14.34 45.72 11.75
C SER A 299 -14.36 47.17 12.25
N VAL A 300 -14.05 48.13 11.38
CA VAL A 300 -14.12 49.59 11.58
C VAL A 300 -15.23 50.11 10.68
#